data_AF-A0A166FJT3-F1
#
_entry.id   AF-A0A166FJT3-F1
#
_cell.length_a   1.000
_cell.length_b   1.000
_cell.length_c   1.000
_cell.angle_alpha   90.00
_cell.angle_beta   90.00
_cell.angle_gamma   90.00
#
_symmetry.space_group_name_H-M   'P 1'
#
loop_
_entity.id
_entity.type
_entity.pdbx_description
1 polymer ?
#
loop_
_entity_poly.entity_id
_entity_poly.type
_entity_poly.pdbx_seq_one_letter_code
_entity_poly.pdbx_strand_id
1 'polypeptide(L)' 'MVRDSKHLDKGCFGPLQRAWQDACARVLRDTGRELQRCDVVRVYMEAREKAFTEHTIREAWRKSGISPFN' A
#
# COMPACT_ATOMS: atom_id res chain seq x y z
N MET A 1 22.00 -2.91 15.07
CA MET A 1 20.90 -2.41 14.23
C MET A 1 20.33 -3.61 13.49
N VAL A 2 19.12 -4.06 13.84
CA VAL A 2 18.56 -5.32 13.33
C VAL A 2 18.06 -5.11 11.91
N ARG A 3 18.63 -5.84 10.95
CA ARG A 3 18.25 -5.81 9.53
C ARG A 3 17.20 -6.88 9.31
N ASP A 4 15.94 -6.49 9.32
CA ASP A 4 14.81 -7.43 9.29
C ASP A 4 13.88 -7.14 8.11
N SER A 5 13.76 -8.11 7.20
CA SER A 5 12.82 -8.04 6.05
C SER A 5 11.40 -7.68 6.49
N LYS A 6 10.97 -8.12 7.68
CA LYS A 6 9.66 -7.81 8.26
C LYS A 6 9.38 -6.30 8.39
N HIS A 7 10.40 -5.49 8.62
CA HIS A 7 10.25 -4.03 8.71
C HIS A 7 10.11 -3.39 7.34
N LEU A 8 10.81 -3.93 6.33
CA LEU A 8 10.65 -3.53 4.94
C LEU A 8 9.24 -3.86 4.44
N ASP A 9 8.75 -5.07 4.73
CA ASP A 9 7.39 -5.49 4.36
C ASP A 9 6.35 -4.51 4.94
N LYS A 10 6.42 -4.21 6.24
CA LYS A 10 5.52 -3.22 6.87
C LYS A 10 5.63 -1.84 6.21
N GLY A 11 6.83 -1.40 5.86
CA GLY A 11 7.07 -0.12 5.21
C GLY A 11 6.46 -0.05 3.80
N CYS A 12 6.55 -1.13 3.03
CA CYS A 12 6.01 -1.22 1.67
C CYS A 12 4.49 -1.43 1.66
N PHE A 13 3.96 -2.32 2.51
CA PHE A 13 2.56 -2.71 2.50
C PHE A 13 1.66 -1.86 3.41
N GLY A 14 2.21 -1.13 4.38
CA GLY A 14 1.44 -0.18 5.21
C GLY A 14 0.72 0.91 4.38
N PRO A 15 1.40 1.58 3.43
CA PRO A 15 0.76 2.50 2.49
C PRO A 15 -0.37 1.85 1.68
N LEU A 16 -0.19 0.58 1.26
CA LEU A 16 -1.22 -0.17 0.52
C LEU A 16 -2.46 -0.41 1.36
N GLN A 17 -2.28 -0.80 2.63
CA GLN A 17 -3.40 -0.99 3.56
C GLN A 17 -4.24 0.28 3.69
N ARG A 18 -3.59 1.45 3.85
CA ARG A 18 -4.28 2.74 3.94
C ARG A 18 -4.98 3.09 2.63
N ALA A 19 -4.29 2.98 1.50
CA ALA A 19 -4.86 3.27 0.18
C ALA A 19 -6.05 2.37 -0.15
N TRP A 20 -6.02 1.10 0.27
CA TRP A 20 -7.13 0.17 0.13
C TRP A 20 -8.33 0.58 0.98
N GLN A 21 -8.13 0.92 2.26
CA GLN A 21 -9.20 1.40 3.13
C GLN A 21 -9.88 2.66 2.57
N ASP A 22 -9.09 3.62 2.09
CA ASP A 22 -9.60 4.84 1.46
C ASP A 22 -10.37 4.55 0.17
N ALA A 23 -9.93 3.56 -0.61
CA ALA A 23 -10.61 3.14 -1.83
C ALA A 23 -11.95 2.45 -1.54
N CYS A 24 -12.01 1.56 -0.55
CA CYS A 24 -13.27 0.96 -0.09
C CYS A 24 -14.25 2.01 0.42
N ALA A 25 -13.77 2.96 1.24
CA ALA A 25 -14.59 4.05 1.76
C ALA A 25 -15.11 4.95 0.63
N ARG A 26 -14.30 5.20 -0.41
CA ARG A 26 -14.73 5.93 -1.61
C ARG A 26 -15.83 5.19 -2.36
N VAL A 27 -15.70 3.88 -2.59
CA VAL A 27 -16.77 3.10 -3.25
C VAL A 27 -18.07 3.15 -2.47
N LEU A 28 -18.02 2.99 -1.15
CA LEU A 28 -19.21 3.08 -0.31
C LEU A 28 -19.87 4.46 -0.39
N ARG A 29 -19.07 5.53 -0.30
CA ARG A 29 -19.58 6.90 -0.37
C ARG A 29 -20.18 7.23 -1.74
N ASP A 30 -19.54 6.81 -2.82
CA ASP A 30 -19.91 7.23 -4.18
C ASP A 30 -21.08 6.40 -4.74
N THR A 31 -21.20 5.13 -4.33
CA THR A 31 -22.22 4.21 -4.85
C THR A 31 -23.33 3.89 -3.86
N GLY A 32 -23.15 4.21 -2.57
CA GLY A 32 -24.04 3.81 -1.48
C GLY A 32 -24.00 2.31 -1.17
N ARG A 33 -23.03 1.56 -1.72
CA ARG A 33 -22.91 0.11 -1.56
C ARG A 33 -21.50 -0.29 -1.20
N GLU A 34 -21.37 -1.35 -0.41
CA GLU A 34 -20.08 -1.95 -0.12
C GLU A 34 -19.40 -2.48 -1.40
N LEU A 35 -18.08 -2.61 -1.34
CA LEU A 35 -17.27 -3.11 -2.44
C LEU A 35 -17.71 -4.52 -2.85
N GLN A 36 -18.10 -4.68 -4.11
CA GLN A 36 -18.51 -5.98 -4.65
C GLN A 36 -17.30 -6.81 -5.09
N ARG A 37 -17.47 -8.13 -5.13
CA ARG A 37 -16.38 -9.06 -5.51
C ARG A 37 -15.83 -8.78 -6.92
N CYS A 38 -16.68 -8.36 -7.85
CA CYS A 38 -16.27 -8.00 -9.21
C CYS A 38 -15.42 -6.72 -9.27
N ASP A 39 -15.52 -5.83 -8.28
CA ASP A 39 -14.77 -4.57 -8.23
C ASP A 39 -13.40 -4.70 -7.57
N VAL A 40 -13.17 -5.77 -6.80
CA VAL A 40 -11.96 -5.95 -5.97
C VAL A 40 -10.68 -5.74 -6.76
N VAL A 41 -10.56 -6.36 -7.94
CA VAL A 41 -9.34 -6.26 -8.76
C VAL A 41 -9.11 -4.82 -9.20
N ARG A 42 -10.13 -4.15 -9.74
CA ARG A 42 -10.02 -2.76 -10.20
C ARG A 42 -9.63 -1.82 -9.05
N VAL A 43 -10.33 -1.90 -7.93
CA VAL A 43 -10.11 -1.04 -6.77
C VAL A 43 -8.74 -1.33 -6.11
N TYR A 44 -8.29 -2.58 -6.14
CA TYR A 44 -6.97 -2.95 -5.67
C TYR A 44 -5.88 -2.34 -6.56
N MET A 45 -6.04 -2.38 -7.88
CA MET A 45 -5.07 -1.80 -8.81
C MET A 45 -4.94 -0.29 -8.62
N GLU A 46 -6.05 0.43 -8.40
CA GLU A 46 -6.03 1.85 -8.04
C GLU A 46 -5.29 2.12 -6.72
N ALA A 47 -5.51 1.30 -5.70
CA ALA A 47 -4.81 1.43 -4.42
C ALA A 47 -3.31 1.10 -4.55
N ARG A 48 -2.98 0.09 -5.36
CA ARG A 48 -1.61 -0.36 -5.64
C ARG A 48 -0.78 0.74 -6.28
N GLU A 49 -1.32 1.41 -7.30
CA GLU A 49 -0.64 2.52 -7.99
C GLU A 49 -0.33 3.69 -7.06
N LYS A 50 -1.24 3.98 -6.11
CA LYS A 50 -1.03 5.04 -5.11
C LYS A 50 -0.01 4.65 -4.05
N ALA A 51 0.00 3.38 -3.66
CA ALA A 51 0.80 2.90 -2.53
C ALA A 51 2.26 2.61 -2.92
N PHE A 52 2.49 1.99 -4.07
CA PHE A 52 3.82 1.58 -4.52
C PHE A 52 4.40 2.59 -5.50
N THR A 53 4.92 3.68 -4.95
CA THR A 53 5.70 4.66 -5.69
C THR A 53 7.18 4.44 -5.42
N GLU A 54 8.05 4.97 -6.28
CA GLU A 54 9.49 4.94 -6.03
C GLU A 54 9.85 5.55 -4.67
N HIS A 55 9.19 6.66 -4.31
CA HIS A 55 9.39 7.32 -3.03
C HIS A 55 9.03 6.42 -1.84
N THR A 56 7.84 5.80 -1.84
CA THR A 56 7.42 4.95 -0.72
C THR A 56 8.29 3.70 -0.57
N ILE A 57 8.72 3.11 -1.69
CA ILE A 57 9.63 1.95 -1.68
C ILE A 57 11.00 2.35 -1.12
N ARG A 58 11.61 3.45 -1.61
CA ARG A 58 12.91 3.93 -1.12
C ARG A 58 12.88 4.27 0.37
N GLU A 59 11.82 4.92 0.84
CA GLU A 59 11.64 5.21 2.26
C GLU A 59 11.50 3.94 3.10
N ALA A 60 10.82 2.90 2.60
CA ALA A 60 10.70 1.62 3.29
C ALA A 60 12.06 0.93 3.44
N TRP A 61 12.88 0.91 2.39
CA TRP A 61 14.26 0.42 2.46
C TRP A 61 15.08 1.19 3.50
N ARG A 62 15.11 2.52 3.40
CA ARG A 62 15.83 3.38 4.35
C ARG A 62 15.42 3.12 5.80
N LYS A 63 14.12 3.03 6.09
CA LYS A 63 13.59 2.80 7.45
C LYS A 63 13.84 1.38 7.96
N SER A 64 13.92 0.40 7.07
CA SER A 64 14.20 -0.99 7.43
C SER A 64 15.67 -1.24 7.83
N GLY A 65 16.57 -0.29 7.55
CA GLY A 65 18.01 -0.47 7.73
C GLY A 65 18.64 -1.44 6.72
N ILE A 66 17.86 -1.92 5.75
CA ILE A 66 18.33 -2.68 4.61
C ILE A 66 18.55 -1.69 3.47
N SER A 67 19.81 -1.48 3.08
CA SER A 67 20.16 -0.54 2.00
C SER A 67 20.60 -1.32 0.76
N PRO A 68 19.77 -1.38 -0.30
CA PRO A 68 20.21 -1.82 -1.63
C PRO A 68 20.73 -0.65 -2.47
N PHE A 69 20.57 0.58 -1.98
CA PHE A 69 21.00 1.81 -2.64
C PHE A 69 22.29 2.28 -1.94
N ASN A 70 23.35 2.46 -2.72
CA ASN A 70 24.63 3.00 -2.27
C ASN A 70 24.49 4.49 -1.90
#